data_AF-A0A8S3TTW4-F1
#
_entry.id   AF-A0A8S3TTW4-F1
#
_cell.length_a   1.000
_cell.length_b   1.000
_cell.length_c   1.000
_cell.angle_alpha   90.00
_cell.angle_beta   90.00
_cell.angle_gamma   90.00
#
_symmetry.space_group_name_H-M   'P 1'
#
loop_
_entity.id
_entity.type
_entity.pdbx_description
1 polymer ?
#
loop_
_entity_poly.entity_id
_entity_poly.type
_entity_poly.pdbx_seq_one_letter_code
_entity_poly.pdbx_strand_id
1 'polypeptide(L)'
;MAEGKSTLRFLHPMSMNCETVHNVWANTGLDSISIMKANVKARLLTGVYTLQSNRSRFNKYEVSAICPLCMDEIEDTEHFLLQCASTDTVRNQFIPKLRTLLYDFNHEIGNLVFSNNSMLLRVILDVSSPQVPILIQTFSFMEKIEAITRGMVYALHHKRCSILDLVGITEDVTIKYAEALLSADSNGTDVIRTDPKNPNFQSVKWWNKPVLNYLVLSFTFGVKKFQALKRDEDDFVTYFKYGIVYASLEVHHRRNGKLKI
;
A
#
# COMPACT_ATOMS: atom_id res chain seq x y z
N MET A 1 -1.99 26.30 10.81
CA MET A 1 -3.44 26.00 10.89
C MET A 1 -3.80 24.97 9.82
N ALA A 2 -3.99 23.70 10.21
CA ALA A 2 -4.34 22.61 9.29
C ALA A 2 -5.85 22.27 9.31
N GLU A 3 -6.60 22.76 10.30
CA GLU A 3 -7.99 22.37 10.59
C GLU A 3 -9.03 22.85 9.54
N GLY A 4 -8.66 23.79 8.67
CA GLY A 4 -9.54 24.26 7.58
C GLY A 4 -9.43 23.46 6.28
N LYS A 5 -8.51 22.49 6.18
CA LYS A 5 -8.32 21.72 4.94
C LYS A 5 -9.30 20.56 4.89
N SER A 6 -10.26 20.63 3.96
CA SER A 6 -11.25 19.56 3.74
C SER A 6 -10.63 18.20 3.44
N THR A 7 -9.37 18.16 2.98
CA THR A 7 -8.63 16.91 2.71
C THR A 7 -8.29 16.13 3.97
N LEU A 8 -8.28 16.78 5.13
CA LEU A 8 -8.02 16.15 6.44
C LEU A 8 -9.32 15.84 7.20
N ARG A 9 -10.49 15.88 6.55
CA ARG A 9 -11.79 15.66 7.23
C ARG A 9 -11.87 14.32 7.97
N PHE A 10 -11.16 13.30 7.49
CA PHE A 10 -11.17 11.96 8.06
C PHE A 10 -9.96 11.66 8.94
N LEU A 11 -8.92 12.49 8.87
CA LEU A 11 -7.73 12.34 9.71
C LEU A 11 -7.88 13.26 10.91
N HIS A 12 -7.67 12.75 12.10
CA HIS A 12 -7.63 13.58 13.32
C HIS A 12 -6.18 13.65 13.82
N PRO A 13 -5.38 14.66 13.41
CA PRO A 13 -3.96 14.73 13.79
C PRO A 13 -3.76 14.80 15.30
N MET A 14 -4.70 15.41 16.02
CA MET A 14 -4.62 15.63 17.47
C MET A 14 -4.81 14.35 18.29
N SER A 15 -5.36 13.28 17.71
CA SER A 15 -5.52 12.01 18.42
C SER A 15 -4.30 11.10 18.33
N MET A 16 -3.23 11.53 17.64
CA MET A 16 -2.03 10.73 17.44
C MET A 16 -0.83 11.35 18.16
N ASN A 17 -0.10 10.52 18.91
CA ASN A 17 1.23 10.90 19.37
C ASN A 17 2.19 10.83 18.18
N CYS A 18 3.07 11.82 18.01
CA CYS A 18 4.07 11.87 16.93
C CYS A 18 4.98 10.63 16.88
N GLU A 19 5.07 9.88 17.97
CA GLU A 19 5.86 8.66 18.10
C GLU A 19 5.13 7.39 17.63
N THR A 20 3.82 7.49 17.33
CA THR A 20 2.98 6.35 16.99
C THR A 20 2.61 6.32 15.52
N VAL A 21 2.77 5.14 14.92
CA VAL A 21 2.38 4.89 13.53
C VAL A 21 0.86 4.78 13.44
N HIS A 22 0.25 5.38 12.42
CA HIS A 22 -1.19 5.30 12.17
C HIS A 22 -1.66 3.85 11.94
N ASN A 23 -2.87 3.49 12.41
CA ASN A 23 -3.38 2.11 12.38
C ASN A 23 -3.50 1.49 10.98
N VAL A 24 -3.76 2.32 9.97
CA VAL A 24 -3.61 1.95 8.54
C VAL A 24 -2.28 1.24 8.28
N TRP A 25 -1.17 1.69 8.88
CA TRP A 25 0.17 1.14 8.74
C TRP A 25 0.59 0.20 9.88
N ALA A 26 0.18 0.46 11.12
CA ALA A 26 0.63 -0.29 12.30
C ALA A 26 0.40 -1.81 12.18
N ASN A 27 -0.71 -2.20 11.54
CA ASN A 27 -1.08 -3.60 11.32
C ASN A 27 -0.87 -4.06 9.87
N THR A 28 0.04 -3.43 9.13
CA THR A 28 0.33 -3.78 7.74
C THR A 28 1.46 -4.80 7.68
N GLY A 29 1.23 -5.93 7.01
CA GLY A 29 2.27 -6.92 6.75
C GLY A 29 3.42 -6.34 5.93
N LEU A 30 4.60 -6.94 6.04
CA LEU A 30 5.80 -6.50 5.31
C LEU A 30 5.80 -6.90 3.83
N ASP A 31 4.81 -7.67 3.38
CA ASP A 31 4.68 -8.06 1.99
C ASP A 31 4.21 -6.89 1.10
N SER A 32 4.66 -6.89 -0.15
CA SER A 32 4.39 -5.82 -1.11
C SER A 32 2.89 -5.57 -1.32
N ILE A 33 2.07 -6.62 -1.28
CA ILE A 33 0.63 -6.53 -1.51
C ILE A 33 -0.04 -5.82 -0.33
N SER A 34 0.33 -6.15 0.91
CA SER A 34 -0.16 -5.48 2.11
C SER A 34 0.21 -3.99 2.13
N ILE A 35 1.45 -3.65 1.76
CA ILE A 35 1.89 -2.26 1.65
C ILE A 35 1.07 -1.49 0.60
N MET A 36 0.82 -2.08 -0.57
CA MET A 36 -0.02 -1.47 -1.60
C MET A 36 -1.46 -1.22 -1.11
N LYS A 37 -2.06 -2.18 -0.39
CA LYS A 37 -3.40 -2.02 0.21
C LYS A 37 -3.44 -0.86 1.19
N ALA A 38 -2.46 -0.78 2.09
CA ALA A 38 -2.36 0.29 3.07
C ALA A 38 -2.16 1.66 2.39
N ASN A 39 -1.33 1.74 1.35
CA ASN A 39 -1.08 2.96 0.59
C ASN A 39 -2.38 3.51 -0.03
N VAL A 40 -3.15 2.67 -0.75
CA VAL A 40 -4.43 3.11 -1.35
C VAL A 40 -5.38 3.65 -0.28
N LYS A 41 -5.50 2.98 0.86
CA LYS A 41 -6.35 3.43 1.97
C LYS A 41 -5.85 4.74 2.58
N ALA A 42 -4.54 4.88 2.82
CA ALA A 42 -3.93 6.12 3.30
C ALA A 42 -4.19 7.29 2.35
N ARG A 43 -4.15 7.06 1.03
CA ARG A 43 -4.45 8.10 0.04
C ARG A 43 -5.89 8.59 0.11
N LEU A 44 -6.85 7.70 0.34
CA LEU A 44 -8.25 8.07 0.54
C LEU A 44 -8.46 8.81 1.87
N LEU A 45 -7.86 8.29 2.95
CA LEU A 45 -7.94 8.88 4.28
C LEU A 45 -7.40 10.32 4.32
N THR A 46 -6.29 10.57 3.63
CA THR A 46 -5.64 11.90 3.57
C THR A 46 -6.20 12.80 2.45
N GLY A 47 -7.18 12.32 1.69
CA GLY A 47 -7.79 13.07 0.59
C GLY A 47 -6.91 13.29 -0.64
N VAL A 48 -5.73 12.66 -0.71
CA VAL A 48 -4.82 12.75 -1.89
C VAL A 48 -5.21 11.77 -3.00
N TYR A 49 -6.16 10.85 -2.74
CA TYR A 49 -6.73 10.00 -3.77
C TYR A 49 -7.56 10.83 -4.77
N THR A 50 -7.22 10.73 -6.05
CA THR A 50 -7.75 11.61 -7.08
C THR A 50 -9.10 11.12 -7.62
N LEU A 51 -10.18 11.53 -6.96
CA LEU A 51 -11.57 11.40 -7.41
C LEU A 51 -11.99 12.59 -8.29
N GLN A 52 -13.07 12.46 -9.07
CA GLN A 52 -13.53 13.56 -9.93
C GLN A 52 -14.00 14.79 -9.16
N SER A 53 -14.58 14.63 -7.97
CA SER A 53 -14.87 15.76 -7.06
C SER A 53 -13.61 16.56 -6.70
N ASN A 54 -12.49 15.88 -6.46
CA ASN A 54 -11.21 16.54 -6.20
C ASN A 54 -10.66 17.21 -7.47
N ARG A 55 -10.76 16.56 -8.64
CA ARG A 55 -10.29 17.13 -9.91
C ARG A 55 -11.07 18.38 -10.31
N SER A 56 -12.39 18.32 -10.27
CA SER A 56 -13.27 19.45 -10.59
C SER A 56 -13.00 20.66 -9.70
N ARG A 57 -12.67 20.43 -8.43
CA ARG A 57 -12.37 21.50 -7.47
C ARG A 57 -10.99 22.16 -7.65
N PHE A 58 -9.96 21.40 -8.03
CA PHE A 58 -8.58 21.89 -8.03
C PHE A 58 -7.97 22.13 -9.42
N ASN A 59 -8.60 21.65 -10.50
CA ASN A 59 -8.12 21.90 -11.85
C ASN A 59 -8.49 23.32 -12.32
N LYS A 60 -7.61 23.92 -13.12
CA LYS A 60 -7.85 25.23 -13.76
C LYS A 60 -8.91 25.16 -14.87
N TYR A 61 -9.09 23.97 -15.45
CA TYR A 61 -10.04 23.72 -16.53
C TYR A 61 -11.32 23.12 -15.96
N GLU A 62 -12.44 23.34 -16.65
CA GLU A 62 -13.71 22.73 -16.31
C GLU A 62 -13.62 21.20 -16.47
N VAL A 63 -13.66 20.50 -15.34
CA VAL A 63 -13.69 19.03 -15.29
C VAL A 63 -14.96 18.63 -14.58
N SER A 64 -15.73 17.74 -15.20
CA SER A 64 -16.95 17.21 -14.59
C SER A 64 -16.64 16.47 -13.29
N ALA A 65 -17.42 16.73 -12.25
CA ALA A 65 -17.35 16.01 -10.98
C ALA A 65 -18.06 14.65 -11.02
N ILE A 66 -18.79 14.37 -12.11
CA ILE A 66 -19.57 13.14 -12.29
C ILE A 66 -18.66 11.92 -12.32
N CYS A 67 -19.14 10.85 -11.69
CA CYS A 67 -18.41 9.61 -11.54
C CYS A 67 -18.17 8.94 -12.89
N PRO A 68 -16.91 8.69 -13.27
CA PRO A 68 -16.60 8.12 -14.58
C PRO A 68 -16.89 6.61 -14.62
N LEU A 69 -17.31 6.02 -13.49
CA LEU A 69 -17.62 4.60 -13.37
C LEU A 69 -19.10 4.33 -13.63
N CYS A 70 -20.01 5.10 -13.02
CA CYS A 70 -21.46 4.94 -13.18
C CYS A 70 -22.11 6.03 -14.05
N MET A 71 -21.41 7.14 -14.31
CA MET A 71 -21.91 8.29 -15.08
C MET A 71 -23.17 8.94 -14.51
N ASP A 72 -23.41 8.82 -13.21
CA ASP A 72 -24.68 9.21 -12.58
C ASP A 72 -24.49 10.31 -11.51
N GLU A 73 -23.79 10.00 -10.41
CA GLU A 73 -23.58 10.93 -9.30
C GLU A 73 -22.15 11.52 -9.28
N ILE A 74 -21.92 12.50 -8.39
CA ILE A 74 -20.57 13.04 -8.13
C ILE A 74 -19.67 11.96 -7.53
N GLU A 75 -18.47 11.76 -8.09
CA GLU A 75 -17.48 10.85 -7.48
C GLU A 75 -16.74 11.56 -6.35
N ASP A 76 -17.31 11.46 -5.15
CA ASP A 76 -16.63 11.74 -3.89
C ASP A 76 -16.28 10.45 -3.13
N THR A 77 -15.70 10.59 -1.93
CA THR A 77 -15.25 9.46 -1.13
C THR A 77 -16.41 8.59 -0.67
N GLU A 78 -17.57 9.17 -0.36
CA GLU A 78 -18.75 8.43 0.08
C GLU A 78 -19.33 7.64 -1.09
N HIS A 79 -19.53 8.29 -2.24
CA HIS A 79 -20.02 7.64 -3.44
C HIS A 79 -19.10 6.50 -3.86
N PHE A 80 -17.78 6.74 -3.95
CA PHE A 80 -16.81 5.73 -4.36
C PHE A 80 -16.79 4.51 -3.42
N LEU A 81 -16.82 4.73 -2.10
CA LEU A 81 -16.69 3.66 -1.13
C LEU A 81 -17.99 2.93 -0.82
N LEU A 82 -19.16 3.60 -0.94
CA LEU A 82 -20.43 3.08 -0.43
C LEU A 82 -21.54 2.95 -1.49
N GLN A 83 -21.58 3.78 -2.54
CA GLN A 83 -22.80 3.94 -3.37
C GLN A 83 -22.61 3.60 -4.86
N CYS A 84 -21.40 3.71 -5.41
CA CYS A 84 -21.16 3.63 -6.85
C CYS A 84 -21.54 2.28 -7.46
N ALA A 85 -22.67 2.19 -8.17
CA ALA A 85 -23.25 0.93 -8.69
C ALA A 85 -22.23 0.05 -9.45
N SER A 86 -21.34 0.66 -10.24
CA SER A 86 -20.30 -0.04 -11.02
C SER A 86 -19.28 -0.83 -10.19
N THR A 87 -19.28 -0.63 -8.87
CA THR A 87 -18.39 -1.30 -7.91
C THR A 87 -19.15 -2.11 -6.82
N ASP A 88 -20.46 -2.29 -6.97
CA ASP A 88 -21.30 -3.05 -6.01
C ASP A 88 -20.82 -4.47 -5.78
N THR A 89 -20.40 -5.15 -6.85
CA THR A 89 -19.92 -6.54 -6.76
C THR A 89 -18.67 -6.67 -5.89
N VAL A 90 -17.85 -5.62 -5.80
CA VAL A 90 -16.71 -5.57 -4.89
C VAL A 90 -17.21 -5.35 -3.46
N ARG A 91 -18.08 -4.36 -3.23
CA ARG A 91 -18.63 -4.08 -1.89
C ARG A 91 -19.33 -5.30 -1.29
N ASN A 92 -20.11 -6.03 -2.08
CA ASN A 92 -20.82 -7.24 -1.65
C ASN A 92 -19.90 -8.37 -1.16
N GLN A 93 -18.59 -8.33 -1.46
CA GLN A 93 -17.62 -9.30 -0.95
C GLN A 93 -17.05 -8.94 0.43
N PHE A 94 -17.10 -7.66 0.82
CA PHE A 94 -16.43 -7.15 2.03
C PHE A 94 -17.41 -6.58 3.06
N ILE A 95 -18.43 -5.86 2.61
CA ILE A 95 -19.43 -5.24 3.50
C ILE A 95 -20.15 -6.28 4.38
N PRO A 96 -20.59 -7.45 3.85
CA PRO A 96 -21.15 -8.49 4.72
C PRO A 96 -20.17 -9.02 5.76
N LYS A 97 -18.88 -9.15 5.42
CA LYS A 97 -17.84 -9.61 6.37
C LYS A 97 -17.62 -8.59 7.50
N LEU A 98 -17.55 -7.30 7.15
CA LEU A 98 -17.46 -6.23 8.12
C LEU A 98 -18.72 -6.18 9.00
N ARG A 99 -19.89 -6.40 8.40
CA ARG A 99 -21.17 -6.48 9.12
C ARG A 99 -21.16 -7.62 10.13
N THR A 100 -20.90 -8.85 9.69
CA THR A 100 -20.80 -10.00 10.59
C THR A 100 -19.80 -9.74 11.72
N LEU A 101 -18.60 -9.24 11.41
CA LEU A 101 -17.60 -8.92 12.42
C LEU A 101 -18.11 -7.94 13.49
N LEU A 102 -18.82 -6.88 13.09
CA LEU A 102 -19.36 -5.88 14.02
C LEU A 102 -20.56 -6.40 14.82
N TYR A 103 -21.47 -7.14 14.18
CA TYR A 103 -22.67 -7.68 14.83
C TYR A 103 -22.32 -8.79 15.83
N ASP A 104 -21.35 -9.65 15.51
CA ASP A 104 -20.86 -10.71 16.39
C ASP A 104 -20.16 -10.13 17.63
N PHE A 105 -19.51 -8.96 17.49
CA PHE A 105 -18.90 -8.26 18.61
C PHE A 105 -19.94 -7.55 19.49
N ASN A 106 -20.80 -6.75 18.86
CA ASN A 106 -21.89 -6.04 19.53
C ASN A 106 -22.95 -5.59 18.50
N HIS A 107 -24.15 -6.14 18.60
CA HIS A 107 -25.25 -5.89 17.67
C HIS A 107 -25.68 -4.41 17.62
N GLU A 108 -25.67 -3.68 18.74
CA GLU A 108 -26.02 -2.26 18.77
C GLU A 108 -24.99 -1.40 18.02
N ILE A 109 -23.71 -1.72 18.16
CA ILE A 109 -22.64 -1.06 17.41
C ILE A 109 -22.79 -1.37 15.91
N GLY A 110 -23.07 -2.63 15.57
CA GLY A 110 -23.36 -3.02 14.19
C GLY A 110 -24.48 -2.17 13.59
N ASN A 111 -25.61 -2.04 14.30
CA ASN A 111 -26.72 -1.19 13.87
C ASN A 111 -26.32 0.29 13.74
N LEU A 112 -25.60 0.84 14.73
CA LEU A 112 -25.15 2.23 14.71
C LEU A 112 -24.26 2.53 13.50
N VAL A 113 -23.31 1.63 13.20
CA VAL A 113 -22.39 1.79 12.07
C VAL A 113 -23.13 1.69 10.73
N PHE A 114 -24.01 0.69 10.56
CA PHE A 114 -24.67 0.44 9.27
C PHE A 114 -25.94 1.25 9.01
N SER A 115 -26.47 1.96 10.01
CA SER A 115 -27.58 2.91 9.83
C SER A 115 -27.12 4.33 9.48
N ASN A 116 -25.81 4.59 9.53
CA ASN A 116 -25.23 5.91 9.30
C ASN A 116 -24.02 5.82 8.36
N ASN A 117 -24.18 6.27 7.11
CA ASN A 117 -23.11 6.26 6.10
C ASN A 117 -21.85 7.00 6.57
N SER A 118 -21.99 8.12 7.28
CA SER A 118 -20.82 8.85 7.79
C SER A 118 -20.05 8.04 8.84
N MET A 119 -20.73 7.22 9.65
CA MET A 119 -20.09 6.33 10.60
C MET A 119 -19.42 5.16 9.88
N LEU A 120 -20.14 4.52 8.95
CA LEU A 120 -19.59 3.43 8.13
C LEU A 120 -18.35 3.88 7.36
N LEU A 121 -18.39 5.06 6.75
CA LEU A 121 -17.28 5.66 6.02
C LEU A 121 -16.06 5.86 6.91
N ARG A 122 -16.26 6.34 8.16
CA ARG A 122 -15.18 6.48 9.14
C ARG A 122 -14.60 5.14 9.55
N VAL A 123 -15.43 4.14 9.86
CA VAL A 123 -14.94 2.78 10.18
C VAL A 123 -14.14 2.19 9.01
N ILE A 124 -14.55 2.44 7.76
CA ILE A 124 -13.82 1.99 6.57
C ILE A 124 -12.48 2.70 6.42
N LEU A 125 -12.40 4.00 6.66
CA LEU A 125 -11.21 4.82 6.41
C LEU A 125 -10.23 4.85 7.58
N ASP A 126 -10.73 4.95 8.81
CA ASP A 126 -9.98 5.05 10.04
C ASP A 126 -10.83 4.63 11.26
N VAL A 127 -10.67 3.37 11.67
CA VAL A 127 -11.33 2.83 12.87
C VAL A 127 -10.87 3.51 14.17
N SER A 128 -9.74 4.21 14.16
CA SER A 128 -9.22 4.94 15.33
C SER A 128 -9.69 6.38 15.45
N SER A 129 -10.56 6.83 14.53
CA SER A 129 -11.17 8.14 14.65
C SER A 129 -11.91 8.26 16.00
N PRO A 130 -11.77 9.36 16.75
CA PRO A 130 -12.48 9.59 18.01
C PRO A 130 -14.01 9.61 17.83
N GLN A 131 -14.50 9.68 16.59
CA GLN A 131 -15.91 9.68 16.26
C GLN A 131 -16.46 8.26 16.04
N VAL A 132 -15.60 7.25 16.01
CA VAL A 132 -15.96 5.83 15.96
C VAL A 132 -16.16 5.32 17.40
N PRO A 133 -17.15 4.45 17.68
CA PRO A 133 -17.38 3.95 19.04
C PRO A 133 -16.12 3.35 19.68
N ILE A 134 -15.76 3.84 20.87
CA ILE A 134 -14.53 3.43 21.58
C ILE A 134 -14.46 1.90 21.82
N LEU A 135 -15.62 1.25 21.94
CA LEU A 135 -15.73 -0.19 22.15
C LEU A 135 -15.07 -1.02 21.02
N ILE A 136 -15.04 -0.49 19.78
CA ILE A 136 -14.39 -1.17 18.64
C ILE A 136 -12.95 -0.73 18.40
N GLN A 137 -12.42 0.16 19.26
CA GLN A 137 -11.04 0.67 19.17
C GLN A 137 -10.05 -0.15 20.00
N THR A 138 -10.36 -1.41 20.30
CA THR A 138 -9.39 -2.32 20.92
C THR A 138 -8.39 -2.81 19.86
N PHE A 139 -7.12 -2.98 20.23
CA PHE A 139 -6.05 -3.31 19.28
C PHE A 139 -6.38 -4.51 18.38
N SER A 140 -6.80 -5.63 18.99
CA SER A 140 -7.12 -6.87 18.27
C SER A 140 -8.36 -6.76 17.37
N PHE A 141 -9.31 -5.89 17.71
CA PHE A 141 -10.51 -5.71 16.92
C PHE A 141 -10.30 -4.71 15.78
N MET A 142 -9.58 -3.63 16.04
CA MET A 142 -9.13 -2.69 15.01
C MET A 142 -8.32 -3.40 13.93
N GLU A 143 -7.41 -4.31 14.29
CA GLU A 143 -6.64 -5.11 13.33
C GLU A 143 -7.55 -5.87 12.36
N LYS A 144 -8.60 -6.52 12.86
CA LYS A 144 -9.57 -7.27 12.04
C LYS A 144 -10.37 -6.36 11.12
N ILE A 145 -10.85 -5.21 11.63
CA ILE A 145 -11.56 -4.21 10.83
C ILE A 145 -10.64 -3.65 9.73
N GLU A 146 -9.40 -3.30 10.09
CA GLU A 146 -8.39 -2.78 9.16
C GLU A 146 -8.04 -3.79 8.07
N ALA A 147 -7.91 -5.07 8.41
CA ALA A 147 -7.66 -6.12 7.42
C ALA A 147 -8.78 -6.21 6.36
N ILE A 148 -10.05 -6.18 6.78
CA ILE A 148 -11.21 -6.21 5.87
C ILE A 148 -11.27 -4.93 5.03
N THR A 149 -11.17 -3.77 5.68
CA THR A 149 -11.40 -2.47 5.03
C THR A 149 -10.25 -2.09 4.09
N ARG A 150 -8.98 -2.40 4.41
CA ARG A 150 -7.86 -2.28 3.46
C ARG A 150 -8.06 -3.17 2.24
N GLY A 151 -8.49 -4.41 2.44
CA GLY A 151 -8.82 -5.32 1.35
C GLY A 151 -9.90 -4.76 0.42
N MET A 152 -10.97 -4.23 1.01
CA MET A 152 -12.08 -3.62 0.28
C MET A 152 -11.61 -2.41 -0.55
N VAL A 153 -10.93 -1.46 0.09
CA VAL A 153 -10.47 -0.22 -0.54
C VAL A 153 -9.52 -0.50 -1.69
N TYR A 154 -8.61 -1.45 -1.52
CA TYR A 154 -7.70 -1.88 -2.58
C TYR A 154 -8.44 -2.55 -3.75
N ALA A 155 -9.42 -3.41 -3.47
CA ALA A 155 -10.22 -4.06 -4.51
C ALA A 155 -11.07 -3.04 -5.30
N LEU A 156 -11.63 -2.03 -4.62
CA LEU A 156 -12.35 -0.92 -5.26
C LEU A 156 -11.43 -0.10 -6.15
N HIS A 157 -10.22 0.21 -5.69
CA HIS A 157 -9.19 0.88 -6.50
C HIS A 157 -8.86 0.10 -7.77
N HIS A 158 -8.61 -1.21 -7.66
CA HIS A 158 -8.34 -2.06 -8.83
C HIS A 158 -9.51 -2.11 -9.80
N LYS A 159 -10.74 -2.25 -9.29
CA LYS A 159 -11.94 -2.24 -10.14
C LYS A 159 -12.09 -0.91 -10.87
N ARG A 160 -11.85 0.22 -10.19
CA ARG A 160 -11.83 1.55 -10.79
C ARG A 160 -10.77 1.66 -11.89
N CYS A 161 -9.54 1.24 -11.62
CA CYS A 161 -8.46 1.26 -12.61
C CYS A 161 -8.80 0.41 -13.84
N SER A 162 -9.42 -0.76 -13.63
CA SER A 162 -9.87 -1.63 -14.72
C SER A 162 -10.97 -1.01 -15.57
N ILE A 163 -11.99 -0.38 -14.97
CA ILE A 163 -13.09 0.27 -15.72
C ILE A 163 -12.56 1.45 -16.54
N LEU A 164 -11.65 2.24 -15.97
CA LEU A 164 -11.12 3.45 -16.61
C LEU A 164 -9.98 3.17 -17.60
N ASP A 165 -9.73 1.90 -17.93
CA ASP A 165 -8.61 1.46 -18.75
C ASP A 165 -7.27 2.11 -18.31
N LEU A 166 -7.09 2.25 -16.99
CA LEU A 166 -5.83 2.70 -16.39
C LEU A 166 -4.84 1.53 -16.32
N VAL A 167 -4.88 0.65 -17.34
CA VAL A 167 -3.99 -0.50 -17.48
C VAL A 167 -2.56 0.02 -17.58
N GLY A 168 -1.72 -0.38 -16.63
CA GLY A 168 -0.31 0.02 -16.62
C GLY A 168 0.03 1.23 -15.75
N ILE A 169 -0.81 1.61 -14.77
CA ILE A 169 -0.25 2.24 -13.56
C ILE A 169 0.41 1.13 -12.72
N THR A 170 1.54 0.61 -13.22
CA THR A 170 2.53 -0.02 -12.37
C THR A 170 3.19 1.12 -11.60
N GLU A 171 2.97 1.17 -10.29
CA GLU A 171 3.85 1.99 -9.45
C GLU A 171 5.22 1.33 -9.52
N ASP A 172 6.15 1.96 -10.24
CA ASP A 172 7.55 1.57 -10.22
C ASP A 172 8.10 1.99 -8.86
N VAL A 173 8.03 1.06 -7.93
CA VAL A 173 8.62 1.20 -6.61
C VAL A 173 10.13 1.04 -6.78
N THR A 174 10.85 2.15 -6.79
CA THR A 174 12.31 2.14 -6.87
C THR A 174 12.86 2.29 -5.46
N ILE A 175 13.51 1.23 -4.96
CA ILE A 175 14.29 1.34 -3.73
C ILE A 175 15.55 2.13 -4.08
N LYS A 176 15.62 3.40 -3.67
CA LYS A 176 16.81 4.22 -3.93
C LYS A 176 17.99 3.79 -3.07
N TYR A 177 17.69 3.24 -1.90
CA TYR A 177 18.68 2.88 -0.92
C TYR A 177 18.11 1.80 0.00
N ALA A 178 18.88 0.73 0.20
CA ALA A 178 18.62 -0.27 1.22
C ALA A 178 19.93 -0.56 1.97
N GLU A 179 19.88 -0.45 3.30
CA GLU A 179 20.91 -0.96 4.18
C GLU A 179 20.55 -2.39 4.58
N ALA A 180 21.51 -3.29 4.48
CA ALA A 180 21.34 -4.65 4.97
C ALA A 180 22.53 -5.08 5.81
N LEU A 181 22.26 -5.79 6.90
CA LEU A 181 23.27 -6.40 7.75
C LEU A 181 23.43 -7.87 7.33
N LEU A 182 24.66 -8.29 7.07
CA LEU A 182 24.99 -9.71 6.96
C LEU A 182 24.73 -10.37 8.31
N SER A 183 23.92 -11.44 8.33
CA SER A 183 23.77 -12.23 9.54
C SER A 183 25.10 -12.88 9.91
N ALA A 184 25.45 -12.89 11.19
CA ALA A 184 26.68 -13.52 11.71
C ALA A 184 26.82 -15.01 11.33
N ASP A 185 25.73 -15.67 10.92
CA ASP A 185 25.70 -17.07 10.48
C ASP A 185 26.21 -17.30 9.04
N SER A 186 26.72 -16.28 8.35
CA SER A 186 27.40 -16.48 7.07
C SER A 186 28.77 -17.11 7.31
N ASN A 187 28.80 -18.44 7.42
CA ASN A 187 30.04 -19.21 7.43
C ASN A 187 30.89 -18.82 6.22
N GLY A 188 32.11 -18.34 6.48
CA GLY A 188 33.07 -17.98 5.45
C GLY A 188 33.38 -19.17 4.57
N THR A 189 32.91 -19.13 3.33
CA THR A 189 33.37 -20.05 2.28
C THR A 189 34.66 -19.48 1.71
N ASP A 190 35.78 -20.14 1.98
CA ASP A 190 37.03 -19.91 1.26
C ASP A 190 36.80 -20.22 -0.21
N VAL A 191 36.79 -19.18 -1.05
CA VAL A 191 36.67 -19.33 -2.50
C VAL A 191 38.08 -19.58 -3.06
N ILE A 192 38.40 -20.85 -3.33
CA ILE A 192 39.58 -21.21 -4.12
C ILE A 192 39.25 -20.96 -5.59
N ARG A 193 40.08 -20.17 -6.30
CA ARG A 193 39.98 -19.98 -7.77
C ARG A 193 41.16 -20.64 -8.48
N THR A 194 40.87 -21.49 -9.47
CA THR A 194 41.84 -22.21 -10.31
C THR A 194 41.81 -21.73 -11.76
N ASP A 195 41.92 -20.42 -12.01
CA ASP A 195 42.28 -19.94 -13.35
C ASP A 195 43.18 -18.69 -13.29
N PRO A 196 44.50 -18.85 -13.51
CA PRO A 196 45.47 -17.75 -13.42
C PRO A 196 45.50 -16.81 -14.64
N LYS A 197 44.65 -16.98 -15.67
CA LYS A 197 44.79 -16.25 -16.95
C LYS A 197 43.76 -15.16 -17.25
N ASN A 198 42.86 -14.80 -16.33
CA ASN A 198 41.88 -13.73 -16.57
C ASN A 198 42.32 -12.37 -15.96
N PRO A 199 42.76 -11.38 -16.76
CA PRO A 199 43.28 -10.10 -16.26
C PRO A 199 42.21 -9.09 -15.82
N ASN A 200 40.91 -9.40 -15.98
CA ASN A 200 39.81 -8.50 -15.58
C ASN A 200 39.22 -8.80 -14.19
N PHE A 201 39.86 -9.65 -13.40
CA PHE A 201 39.46 -9.92 -12.01
C PHE A 201 40.60 -9.58 -11.06
N GLN A 202 40.69 -8.30 -10.68
CA GLN A 202 41.47 -7.93 -9.51
C GLN A 202 40.79 -8.49 -8.25
N SER A 203 41.60 -8.97 -7.32
CA SER A 203 41.17 -9.32 -5.97
C SER A 203 40.57 -8.11 -5.28
N VAL A 204 39.32 -8.19 -4.81
CA VAL A 204 38.84 -7.28 -3.77
C VAL A 204 39.49 -7.74 -2.47
N LYS A 205 40.57 -7.06 -2.06
CA LYS A 205 41.11 -7.23 -0.70
C LYS A 205 40.08 -6.70 0.28
N TRP A 206 39.48 -7.59 1.06
CA TRP A 206 38.72 -7.23 2.24
C TRP A 206 39.71 -6.92 3.35
N TRP A 207 39.83 -5.64 3.70
CA TRP A 207 40.62 -5.23 4.86
C TRP A 207 39.71 -5.35 6.08
N ASN A 208 40.02 -6.29 6.96
CA ASN A 208 39.34 -6.42 8.24
C ASN A 208 39.78 -5.24 9.13
N LYS A 209 38.99 -4.15 9.13
CA LYS A 209 39.01 -3.13 10.18
C LYS A 209 37.64 -3.13 10.86
N PRO A 210 37.56 -2.85 12.18
CA PRO A 210 36.33 -2.91 12.97
C PRO A 210 35.45 -1.67 12.73
N VAL A 211 35.21 -1.34 11.47
CA VAL A 211 34.32 -0.25 11.07
C VAL A 211 33.35 -0.85 10.07
N LEU A 212 32.06 -0.81 10.43
CA LEU A 212 30.93 -1.35 9.68
C LEU A 212 31.14 -1.30 8.15
N ASN A 213 31.22 -2.48 7.53
CA ASN A 213 31.20 -2.62 6.09
C ASN A 213 29.75 -2.48 5.62
N TYR A 214 29.40 -1.36 4.98
CA TYR A 214 28.11 -1.21 4.31
C TYR A 214 28.24 -1.70 2.86
N LEU A 215 27.32 -2.58 2.47
CA LEU A 215 27.13 -2.97 1.08
C LEU A 215 26.00 -2.11 0.50
N VAL A 216 26.29 -1.26 -0.47
CA VAL A 216 25.26 -0.54 -1.23
C VAL A 216 24.72 -1.48 -2.30
N LEU A 217 23.52 -2.02 -2.07
CA LEU A 217 22.83 -2.84 -3.05
C LEU A 217 21.85 -1.99 -3.84
N SER A 218 22.17 -1.73 -5.11
CA SER A 218 21.23 -1.15 -6.07
C SER A 218 20.37 -2.26 -6.66
N PHE A 219 19.09 -2.30 -6.31
CA PHE A 219 18.13 -3.24 -6.91
C PHE A 219 17.30 -2.54 -7.98
N THR A 220 17.34 -3.04 -9.20
CA THR A 220 16.39 -2.67 -10.25
C THR A 220 15.41 -3.83 -10.43
N PHE A 221 14.17 -3.69 -9.95
CA PHE A 221 13.14 -4.68 -10.19
C PHE A 221 12.61 -4.53 -11.63
N GLY A 222 13.15 -5.32 -12.55
CA GLY A 222 12.52 -5.53 -13.84
C GLY A 222 11.36 -6.52 -13.70
N VAL A 223 10.14 -6.12 -14.02
CA VAL A 223 9.01 -7.06 -14.15
C VAL A 223 9.26 -7.91 -15.40
N LYS A 224 9.89 -9.08 -15.23
CA LYS A 224 9.95 -10.11 -16.29
C LYS A 224 8.67 -10.96 -16.22
N LYS A 225 7.93 -11.02 -17.33
CA LYS A 225 6.95 -12.11 -17.56
C LYS A 225 7.72 -13.43 -17.52
N PHE A 226 7.36 -14.32 -16.60
CA PHE A 226 7.93 -15.66 -16.55
C PHE A 226 7.38 -16.50 -17.71
N GLN A 227 8.24 -16.84 -18.67
CA GLN A 227 8.13 -18.07 -19.44
C GLN A 227 8.99 -19.11 -18.72
N ALA A 228 8.43 -20.28 -18.44
CA ALA A 228 9.17 -21.39 -17.85
C ALA A 228 10.25 -21.85 -18.84
N LEU A 229 11.53 -21.74 -18.45
CA LEU A 229 12.65 -22.32 -19.18
C LEU A 229 13.08 -23.62 -18.50
N LYS A 230 13.27 -24.64 -19.32
CA LYS A 230 13.90 -25.92 -18.97
C LYS A 230 15.29 -25.69 -18.38
N ARG A 231 15.65 -26.47 -17.37
CA ARG A 231 17.00 -26.56 -16.79
C ARG A 231 17.90 -27.38 -17.70
N ASP A 232 19.10 -26.88 -17.96
CA ASP A 232 20.30 -27.67 -18.24
C ASP A 232 21.38 -27.30 -17.20
N GLU A 233 22.34 -28.20 -17.05
CA GLU A 233 23.25 -28.41 -15.92
C GLU A 233 24.39 -27.36 -15.78
N ASP A 234 24.99 -27.33 -14.58
CA ASP A 234 26.24 -26.64 -14.18
C ASP A 234 26.23 -25.13 -13.86
N ASP A 235 25.32 -24.67 -12.98
CA ASP A 235 25.49 -23.39 -12.27
C ASP A 235 25.47 -23.57 -10.75
N PHE A 236 26.55 -23.13 -10.09
CA PHE A 236 26.58 -22.99 -8.64
C PHE A 236 25.90 -21.68 -8.23
N VAL A 237 24.87 -21.78 -7.39
CA VAL A 237 24.20 -20.61 -6.80
C VAL A 237 24.64 -20.48 -5.34
N THR A 238 25.26 -19.35 -5.00
CA THR A 238 25.51 -18.98 -3.60
C THR A 238 24.35 -18.15 -3.08
N TYR A 239 23.73 -18.60 -2.00
CA TYR A 239 22.67 -17.87 -1.32
C TYR A 239 23.25 -17.14 -0.11
N PHE A 240 22.92 -15.86 0.00
CA PHE A 240 23.23 -15.04 1.17
C PHE A 240 21.93 -14.65 1.85
N LYS A 241 21.91 -14.72 3.18
CA LYS A 241 20.78 -14.26 4.00
C LYS A 241 21.13 -12.88 4.56
N TYR A 242 20.31 -11.90 4.24
CA TYR A 242 20.45 -10.52 4.70
C TYR A 242 19.21 -10.10 5.50
N GLY A 243 19.41 -9.29 6.54
CA GLY A 243 18.33 -8.54 7.20
C GLY A 243 18.35 -7.10 6.73
N ILE A 244 17.23 -6.58 6.22
CA ILE A 244 17.12 -5.16 5.82
C ILE A 244 17.01 -4.31 7.09
N VAL A 245 17.91 -3.35 7.24
CA VAL A 245 18.05 -2.47 8.40
C VAL A 245 17.33 -1.15 8.17
N TYR A 246 17.39 -0.63 6.93
CA TYR A 246 16.74 0.60 6.52
C TYR A 246 16.48 0.57 5.01
N ALA A 247 15.37 1.13 4.55
CA ALA A 247 15.11 1.30 3.12
C ALA A 247 14.44 2.65 2.86
N SER A 248 14.96 3.40 1.88
CA SER A 248 14.33 4.64 1.39
C SER A 248 13.60 4.36 0.08
N LEU A 249 12.30 4.67 0.06
CA LEU A 249 11.41 4.41 -1.07
C LEU A 249 11.24 5.66 -1.93
N GLU A 250 11.46 5.55 -3.24
CA GLU A 250 10.96 6.55 -4.19
C GLU A 250 9.85 5.95 -5.04
N VAL A 251 8.69 6.60 -5.01
CA VAL A 251 7.51 6.19 -5.79
C VAL A 251 7.41 7.13 -6.99
N HIS A 252 7.72 6.61 -8.18
CA HIS A 252 7.48 7.35 -9.43
C HIS A 252 6.14 6.93 -10.04
N HIS A 253 5.23 7.87 -10.19
CA HIS A 253 3.99 7.64 -10.93
C HIS A 253 4.24 7.85 -12.43
N ARG A 254 4.39 6.76 -13.20
CA ARG A 254 4.32 6.82 -14.67
C ARG A 254 2.91 6.48 -15.13
N ARG A 255 2.30 7.37 -15.91
CA ARG A 255 0.99 7.16 -16.52
C ARG A 255 1.20 6.80 -17.98
N ASN A 256 1.32 5.51 -18.27
CA ASN A 256 1.38 5.01 -19.65
C ASN A 256 -0.04 4.89 -20.20
N GLY A 257 -0.64 6.02 -20.59
CA GLY A 257 -1.92 6.02 -21.27
C GLY A 257 -2.13 7.33 -22.00
N LYS A 258 -2.28 7.25 -23.33
CA LYS A 258 -2.95 8.32 -24.06
C LYS A 258 -4.40 8.30 -23.57
N LEU A 259 -4.80 9.30 -22.78
CA LEU A 259 -6.22 9.56 -22.58
C LEU A 259 -6.80 9.80 -23.98
N LYS A 260 -7.61 8.86 -24.49
CA LYS A 260 -8.58 9.20 -25.51
C LYS A 260 -9.62 10.06 -24.81
N ILE A 261 -9.54 11.37 -25.05
CA ILE A 261 -10.60 12.33 -24.74
C ILE A 261 -11.65 12.20 -25.83
#